data_AF-Q8NHQ1-F1
#
_entry.id   AF-Q8NHQ1-F1
#
_cell.length_a   1.000
_cell.length_b   1.000
_cell.length_c   1.000
_cell.angle_alpha   90.00
_cell.angle_beta   90.00
_cell.angle_gamma   90.00
#
_symmetry.space_group_name_H-M   'P 1'
#
loop_
_entity.id
_entity.type
_entity.pdbx_description
1 polymer ?
#
loop_
_entity_poly.entity_id
_entity_poly.type
_entity_poly.pdbx_seq_one_letter_code
_entity_poly.pdbx_strand_id
1 'polypeptide(L)'
;MFPVAPKPQDSSQPSDRLMTEKQQEEAEWESINVLLMMHGLKPLSLVKRTDLKDLIIFDKQSSQRMRQNLKLLVEETSCQQNMIQELIETNQQLRNELQLEQSRAANQEQRANDLEQIMESVKSKIGELEDESLSRACHQQNKIKDLQKEQKTLQVKCQHYKKKRTEQEETIASLQMEVCRLKKEEEDRIVTQNRVFAYLCKRVPHTVLDRQLLCLIDYYESKIRKIHTQRQYKEDESQSEEENDYRNLDASPTYKGLLMSLQNQLKESKSKIDALSSEKLNLQKDLETRPTQHELRLYKQQVKKLEKALKKNVKLQELINHKKAEDTEKKDEPSKYNQQQALIDQRYFQVLCSINSIIHNPRAPVIIYKQTKGGVQNFNKDLVQDCGFEHLVPVIEMWADQLTSLKDLYKSLKTLSAELVPWLNLKKQDENEGIKVEDLLFIVDTMLEEVENKEKDSNMPHFQTLQAIVSHFQKLFDVPSLNGVYPRMNEVYTRLGEMNNAVRNLQELLELDSSSSLCVLVSTVGKLCRLINEDVNEQVMQVLGPEDLQSIIYKLEEHEEFFPAFQAFTNDLLEILEIDDLDAIVPAVKKLKVLSY
;
A
#
# COMPACT_ATOMS: atom_id res chain seq x y z
N MET A 1 -6.29 -31.95 83.09
CA MET A 1 -5.66 -33.15 83.69
C MET A 1 -4.63 -32.64 84.71
N PHE A 2 -5.00 -32.57 85.99
CA PHE A 2 -4.12 -32.13 87.08
C PHE A 2 -3.94 -33.31 88.05
N PRO A 3 -2.72 -33.73 88.40
CA PRO A 3 -2.53 -34.75 89.42
C PRO A 3 -2.38 -34.12 90.81
N VAL A 4 -3.33 -34.49 91.65
CA VAL A 4 -3.30 -34.81 93.09
C VAL A 4 -1.99 -34.54 93.87
N ALA A 5 -2.13 -33.77 94.94
CA ALA A 5 -1.18 -33.62 96.05
C ALA A 5 -1.34 -34.74 97.11
N PRO A 6 -0.27 -35.14 97.81
CA PRO A 6 -0.37 -35.77 99.13
C PRO A 6 0.17 -34.87 100.26
N LYS A 7 -0.40 -35.10 101.45
CA LYS A 7 -0.28 -34.36 102.72
C LYS A 7 1.12 -34.35 103.36
N PRO A 8 1.42 -33.35 104.22
CA PRO A 8 2.71 -33.20 104.88
C PRO A 8 2.81 -34.04 106.17
N GLN A 9 4.00 -34.59 106.40
CA GLN A 9 4.43 -35.18 107.68
C GLN A 9 5.13 -34.14 108.55
N ASP A 10 5.03 -34.40 109.86
CA ASP A 10 5.27 -33.55 111.01
C ASP A 10 6.69 -32.99 111.23
N SER A 11 6.68 -31.88 111.97
CA SER A 11 7.58 -31.55 113.08
C SER A 11 9.05 -31.23 112.79
N SER A 12 9.32 -29.94 112.55
CA SER A 12 10.48 -29.12 112.97
C SER A 12 10.42 -27.79 112.19
N GLN A 13 11.11 -26.72 112.59
CA GLN A 13 11.40 -25.52 111.76
C GLN A 13 10.42 -24.30 111.73
N PRO A 14 10.11 -23.60 112.84
CA PRO A 14 9.68 -22.20 112.76
C PRO A 14 10.84 -21.26 112.33
N SER A 15 12.09 -21.64 112.61
CA SER A 15 13.28 -20.84 112.26
C SER A 15 13.70 -20.93 110.79
N ASP A 16 13.54 -22.08 110.11
CA ASP A 16 13.94 -22.16 108.70
C ASP A 16 12.99 -21.40 107.78
N ARG A 17 11.68 -21.34 108.09
CA ARG A 17 10.74 -20.51 107.31
C ARG A 17 11.13 -19.03 107.30
N LEU A 18 11.53 -18.50 108.45
CA LEU A 18 11.91 -17.09 108.61
C LEU A 18 13.26 -16.78 107.92
N MET A 19 14.19 -17.74 107.91
CA MET A 19 15.45 -17.63 107.17
C MET A 19 15.22 -17.70 105.65
N THR A 20 14.31 -18.57 105.19
CA THR A 20 13.98 -18.72 103.77
C THR A 20 13.32 -17.45 103.21
N GLU A 21 12.40 -16.85 103.97
CA GLU A 21 11.74 -15.60 103.57
C GLU A 21 12.71 -14.41 103.48
N LYS A 22 13.67 -14.32 104.40
CA LYS A 22 14.68 -13.26 104.38
C LYS A 22 15.65 -13.42 103.20
N GLN A 23 16.07 -14.66 102.92
CA GLN A 23 16.88 -14.97 101.75
C GLN A 23 16.15 -14.66 100.43
N GLN A 24 14.84 -14.92 100.38
CA GLN A 24 14.03 -14.57 99.22
C GLN A 24 13.90 -13.05 99.03
N GLU A 25 13.76 -12.28 100.12
CA GLU A 25 13.74 -10.82 100.05
C GLU A 25 15.09 -10.24 99.60
N GLU A 26 16.20 -10.78 100.13
CA GLU A 26 17.55 -10.44 99.69
C GLU A 26 17.76 -10.78 98.19
N ALA A 27 17.28 -11.94 97.72
CA ALA A 27 17.38 -12.32 96.30
C ALA A 27 16.54 -11.43 95.37
N GLU A 28 15.33 -11.03 95.78
CA GLU A 28 14.49 -10.10 95.02
C GLU A 28 15.12 -8.69 94.95
N TRP A 29 15.72 -8.21 96.04
CA TRP A 29 16.48 -6.96 96.03
C TRP A 29 17.75 -7.07 95.19
N GLU A 30 18.45 -8.19 95.22
CA GLU A 30 19.62 -8.42 94.36
C GLU A 30 19.21 -8.39 92.87
N SER A 31 18.09 -9.02 92.51
CA SER A 31 17.55 -8.95 91.15
C SER A 31 17.20 -7.52 90.72
N ILE A 32 16.63 -6.70 91.62
CA ILE A 32 16.33 -5.29 91.35
C ILE A 32 17.62 -4.47 91.26
N ASN A 33 18.61 -4.74 92.11
CA ASN A 33 19.90 -4.07 92.07
C ASN A 33 20.66 -4.34 90.77
N VAL A 34 20.59 -5.56 90.23
CA VAL A 34 21.11 -5.89 88.90
C VAL A 34 20.43 -5.04 87.82
N LEU A 35 19.09 -4.94 87.86
CA LEU A 35 18.33 -4.10 86.92
C LEU A 35 18.69 -2.61 87.06
N LEU A 36 18.77 -2.09 88.29
CA LEU A 36 19.17 -0.71 88.55
C LEU A 36 20.59 -0.41 88.04
N MET A 37 21.54 -1.31 88.28
CA MET A 37 22.91 -1.18 87.78
C MET A 37 22.96 -1.19 86.25
N MET A 38 22.18 -2.03 85.58
CA MET A 38 22.08 -2.02 84.11
C MET A 38 21.59 -0.68 83.55
N HIS A 39 20.77 0.05 84.31
CA HIS A 39 20.27 1.38 83.95
C HIS A 39 21.09 2.55 84.57
N GLY A 40 22.27 2.28 85.13
CA GLY A 40 23.15 3.31 85.69
C GLY A 40 22.69 3.91 87.03
N LEU A 41 21.71 3.28 87.69
CA LEU A 41 21.20 3.69 88.99
C LEU A 41 21.99 3.01 90.12
N LYS A 42 22.07 3.67 91.28
CA LYS A 42 22.78 3.14 92.46
C LYS A 42 22.00 1.96 93.07
N PRO A 43 22.68 0.88 93.49
CA PRO A 43 22.01 -0.25 94.14
C PRO A 43 21.45 0.14 95.51
N LEU A 44 20.35 -0.50 95.87
CA LEU A 44 19.68 -0.33 97.16
C LEU A 44 20.28 -1.31 98.18
N SER A 45 20.69 -0.80 99.34
CA SER A 45 21.24 -1.61 100.43
C SER A 45 20.20 -1.89 101.51
N LEU A 46 20.05 -3.15 101.94
CA LEU A 46 19.30 -3.47 103.17
C LEU A 46 20.07 -3.00 104.41
N VAL A 47 19.56 -1.99 105.09
CA VAL A 47 20.14 -1.49 106.35
C VAL A 47 19.70 -2.35 107.53
N LYS A 48 20.64 -2.86 108.33
CA LYS A 48 20.36 -3.58 109.58
C LYS A 48 19.90 -2.59 110.66
N ARG A 49 19.02 -3.04 111.57
CA ARG A 49 18.28 -2.29 112.63
C ARG A 49 19.05 -1.33 113.56
N THR A 50 20.34 -1.09 113.35
CA THR A 50 21.22 -0.34 114.26
C THR A 50 21.15 1.19 114.11
N ASP A 51 20.64 1.74 113.00
CA ASP A 51 20.48 3.19 112.81
C ASP A 51 19.05 3.55 112.38
N LEU A 52 18.16 3.74 113.34
CA LEU A 52 16.72 3.96 113.10
C LEU A 52 16.29 5.44 113.09
N LYS A 53 17.22 6.39 113.20
CA LYS A 53 16.85 7.79 113.44
C LYS A 53 16.47 8.60 112.19
N ASP A 54 16.83 8.14 110.99
CA ASP A 54 16.55 8.85 109.74
C ASP A 54 16.03 7.94 108.59
N LEU A 55 15.53 6.74 108.91
CA LEU A 55 15.11 5.74 107.91
C LEU A 55 13.62 5.43 107.96
N ILE A 56 12.98 5.43 106.78
CA ILE A 56 11.60 4.98 106.60
C ILE A 56 11.61 3.44 106.61
N ILE A 57 10.95 2.86 107.61
CA ILE A 57 10.83 1.42 107.75
C ILE A 57 9.59 0.97 106.96
N PHE A 58 9.80 0.21 105.90
CA PHE A 58 8.70 -0.42 105.17
C PHE A 58 8.21 -1.65 105.94
N ASP A 59 6.88 -1.79 106.07
CA ASP A 59 6.32 -3.09 106.43
C ASP A 59 6.56 -4.11 105.27
N LYS A 60 6.42 -5.40 105.57
CA LYS A 60 6.67 -6.47 104.60
C LYS A 60 5.87 -6.27 103.29
N GLN A 61 4.64 -5.79 103.42
CA GLN A 61 3.75 -5.57 102.28
C GLN A 61 4.19 -4.37 101.42
N SER A 62 4.63 -3.28 102.04
CA SER A 62 5.11 -2.07 101.39
C SER A 62 6.46 -2.31 100.72
N SER A 63 7.36 -3.08 101.35
CA SER A 63 8.61 -3.53 100.73
C SER A 63 8.33 -4.36 99.47
N GLN A 64 7.40 -5.32 99.54
CA GLN A 64 7.03 -6.14 98.38
C GLN A 64 6.40 -5.30 97.26
N ARG A 65 5.48 -4.38 97.58
CA ARG A 65 4.90 -3.46 96.58
C ARG A 65 5.95 -2.55 95.96
N MET A 66 6.87 -2.01 96.76
CA MET A 66 7.96 -1.16 96.26
C MET A 66 8.87 -1.94 95.31
N ARG A 67 9.22 -3.18 95.65
CA ARG A 67 10.01 -4.06 94.79
C ARG A 67 9.30 -4.36 93.46
N GLN A 68 8.02 -4.69 93.50
CA GLN A 68 7.21 -4.91 92.30
C GLN A 68 7.10 -3.64 91.44
N ASN A 69 6.86 -2.48 92.06
CA ASN A 69 6.77 -1.20 91.34
C ASN A 69 8.10 -0.81 90.71
N LEU A 70 9.22 -0.96 91.43
CA LEU A 70 10.56 -0.69 90.89
C LEU A 70 10.90 -1.63 89.75
N LYS A 71 10.62 -2.93 89.91
CA LYS A 71 10.83 -3.92 88.84
C LYS A 71 10.03 -3.56 87.59
N LEU A 72 8.73 -3.31 87.74
CA LEU A 72 7.85 -2.91 86.63
C LEU A 72 8.30 -1.60 85.98
N LEU A 73 8.70 -0.59 86.76
CA LEU A 73 9.14 0.69 86.23
C LEU A 73 10.46 0.57 85.44
N VAL A 74 11.42 -0.22 85.94
CA VAL A 74 12.70 -0.43 85.24
C VAL A 74 12.50 -1.27 83.98
N GLU A 75 11.68 -2.32 84.04
CA GLU A 75 11.30 -3.11 82.87
C GLU A 75 10.58 -2.25 81.82
N GLU A 76 9.63 -1.40 82.23
CA GLU A 76 8.93 -0.46 81.33
C GLU A 76 9.90 0.57 80.72
N THR A 77 10.85 1.08 81.50
CA THR A 77 11.87 2.01 81.00
C THR A 77 12.77 1.33 79.96
N SER A 78 13.12 0.06 80.17
CA SER A 78 13.87 -0.75 79.20
C SER A 78 13.06 -0.97 77.91
N CYS A 79 11.77 -1.31 78.02
CA CYS A 79 10.87 -1.43 76.88
C CYS A 79 10.76 -0.12 76.08
N GLN A 80 10.60 1.02 76.76
CA GLN A 80 10.55 2.33 76.13
C GLN A 80 11.88 2.69 75.45
N GLN A 81 13.02 2.39 76.08
CA GLN A 81 14.34 2.63 75.49
C GLN A 81 14.57 1.79 74.23
N ASN A 82 14.15 0.52 74.23
CA ASN A 82 14.21 -0.34 73.04
C ASN A 82 13.30 0.20 71.92
N MET A 83 12.07 0.62 72.24
CA MET A 83 11.16 1.22 71.26
C MET A 83 11.73 2.52 70.66
N ILE A 84 12.35 3.37 71.49
CA ILE A 84 13.01 4.60 71.00
C ILE A 84 14.19 4.24 70.08
N GLN A 85 14.98 3.22 70.42
CA GLN A 85 16.09 2.77 69.59
C GLN A 85 15.59 2.23 68.24
N GLU A 86 14.58 1.38 68.23
CA GLU A 86 13.93 0.90 67.00
C GLU A 86 13.35 2.05 66.18
N LEU A 87 12.76 3.06 66.83
CA LEU A 87 12.21 4.23 66.15
C LEU A 87 13.30 5.11 65.53
N ILE A 88 14.47 5.22 66.17
CA ILE A 88 15.64 5.92 65.63
C ILE A 88 16.20 5.17 64.42
N GLU A 89 16.37 3.85 64.53
CA GLU A 89 16.89 3.00 63.46
C GLU A 89 15.96 3.03 62.24
N THR A 90 14.65 2.88 62.45
CA THR A 90 13.64 2.98 61.38
C THR A 90 13.59 4.38 60.78
N ASN A 91 13.69 5.46 61.58
CA ASN A 91 13.75 6.82 61.02
C ASN A 91 15.01 7.03 60.17
N GLN A 92 16.15 6.48 60.59
CA GLN A 92 17.39 6.56 59.83
C GLN A 92 17.31 5.77 58.51
N GLN A 93 16.70 4.58 58.53
CA GLN A 93 16.41 3.82 57.32
C GLN A 93 15.49 4.60 56.37
N LEU A 94 14.39 5.16 56.88
CA LEU A 94 13.46 5.97 56.08
C LEU A 94 14.12 7.22 55.47
N ARG A 95 15.05 7.86 56.19
CA ARG A 95 15.84 8.98 55.65
C ARG A 95 16.74 8.54 54.50
N ASN A 96 17.41 7.39 54.62
CA ASN A 96 18.25 6.84 53.56
C ASN A 96 17.41 6.46 52.33
N GLU A 97 16.25 5.85 52.53
CA GLU A 97 15.30 5.52 51.47
C GLU A 97 14.77 6.78 50.77
N LEU A 98 14.42 7.82 51.54
CA LEU A 98 13.99 9.11 50.97
C LEU A 98 15.10 9.76 50.13
N GLN A 99 16.35 9.74 50.59
CA GLN A 99 17.48 10.29 49.84
C GLN A 99 17.75 9.50 48.55
N LEU A 100 17.65 8.17 48.61
CA LEU A 100 17.76 7.32 47.42
C LEU A 100 16.63 7.63 46.43
N GLU A 101 15.40 7.79 46.90
CA GLU A 101 14.26 8.09 46.05
C GLU A 101 14.34 9.50 45.45
N GLN A 102 14.85 10.49 46.20
CA GLN A 102 15.16 11.82 45.67
C GLN A 102 16.20 11.76 44.53
N SER A 103 17.26 10.94 44.68
CA SER A 103 18.26 10.77 43.61
C SER A 103 17.67 10.09 42.37
N ARG A 104 16.75 9.14 42.54
CA ARG A 104 16.02 8.50 41.44
C ARG A 104 15.10 9.49 40.75
N ALA A 105 14.35 10.29 41.50
CA ALA A 105 13.48 11.33 40.95
C ALA A 105 14.26 12.37 40.13
N ALA A 106 15.40 12.85 40.64
CA ALA A 106 16.26 13.79 39.92
C ALA A 106 16.81 13.20 38.61
N ASN A 107 17.20 11.92 38.60
CA ASN A 107 17.64 11.23 37.38
C ASN A 107 16.50 11.08 36.36
N GLN A 108 15.27 10.80 36.81
CA GLN A 108 14.11 10.71 35.92
C GLN A 108 13.71 12.09 35.37
N GLU A 109 13.80 13.14 36.18
CA GLU A 109 13.59 14.53 35.74
C GLU A 109 14.60 14.94 34.68
N GLN A 110 15.89 14.65 34.88
CA GLN A 110 16.92 14.91 33.87
C GLN A 110 16.63 14.17 32.56
N ARG A 111 16.26 12.88 32.64
CA ARG A 111 15.90 12.10 31.45
C ARG A 111 14.67 12.66 30.73
N ALA A 112 13.68 13.16 31.48
CA ALA A 112 12.50 13.81 30.91
C ALA A 112 12.87 15.11 30.17
N ASN A 113 13.76 15.93 30.76
CA ASN A 113 14.26 17.16 30.14
C ASN A 113 15.06 16.86 28.84
N ASP A 114 15.91 15.83 28.86
CA ASP A 114 16.68 15.40 27.68
C ASP A 114 15.74 14.93 26.56
N LEU A 115 14.69 14.17 26.90
CA LEU A 115 13.66 13.74 25.95
C LEU A 115 12.84 14.91 25.40
N GLU A 116 12.53 15.91 26.21
CA GLU A 116 11.85 17.12 25.77
C GLU A 116 12.69 17.91 24.76
N GLN A 117 14.00 18.06 25.01
CA GLN A 117 14.92 18.71 24.08
C GLN A 117 15.01 17.96 22.73
N ILE A 118 15.07 16.62 22.77
CA ILE A 118 15.07 15.79 21.55
C ILE A 118 13.75 15.95 20.81
N MET A 119 12.61 15.92 21.52
CA MET A 119 11.29 16.10 20.93
C MET A 119 11.18 17.46 20.25
N GLU A 120 11.68 18.53 20.87
CA GLU A 120 11.63 19.88 20.29
C GLU A 120 12.52 19.98 19.03
N SER A 121 13.70 19.34 19.03
CA SER A 121 14.54 19.24 17.84
C SER A 121 13.85 18.47 16.70
N VAL A 122 13.17 17.37 17.00
CA VAL A 122 12.40 16.59 16.03
C VAL A 122 11.21 17.39 15.49
N LYS A 123 10.47 18.12 16.35
CA LYS A 123 9.38 19.01 15.93
C LYS A 123 9.86 20.09 14.97
N SER A 124 10.98 20.75 15.29
CA SER A 124 11.61 21.73 14.39
C SER A 124 11.96 21.08 13.04
N LYS A 125 12.50 19.85 13.06
CA LYS A 125 12.87 19.16 11.82
C LYS A 125 11.67 18.73 10.99
N ILE A 126 10.58 18.31 11.63
CA ILE A 126 9.31 18.00 10.95
C ILE A 126 8.77 19.29 10.30
N GLY A 127 8.77 20.42 11.01
CA GLY A 127 8.35 21.71 10.45
C GLY A 127 9.15 22.11 9.22
N GLU A 128 10.49 21.98 9.25
CA GLU A 128 11.35 22.23 8.09
C GLU A 128 11.00 21.32 6.88
N LEU A 129 10.74 20.03 7.12
CA LEU A 129 10.40 19.07 6.07
C LEU A 129 9.00 19.32 5.49
N GLU A 130 8.05 19.72 6.34
CA GLU A 130 6.72 20.14 5.93
C GLU A 130 6.80 21.40 5.05
N ASP A 131 7.53 22.42 5.47
CA ASP A 131 7.76 23.65 4.69
C ASP A 131 8.45 23.37 3.35
N GLU A 132 9.46 22.49 3.32
CA GLU A 132 10.12 22.08 2.09
C GLU A 132 9.15 21.33 1.16
N SER A 133 8.28 20.48 1.71
CA SER A 133 7.25 19.77 0.95
C SER A 133 6.20 20.72 0.36
N LEU A 134 5.74 21.72 1.13
CA LEU A 134 4.81 22.74 0.69
C LEU A 134 5.43 23.64 -0.39
N SER A 135 6.70 24.00 -0.24
CA SER A 135 7.47 24.74 -1.25
C SER A 135 7.58 23.98 -2.56
N ARG A 136 7.93 22.67 -2.51
CA ARG A 136 7.96 21.79 -3.69
C ARG A 136 6.58 21.67 -4.36
N ALA A 137 5.53 21.49 -3.58
CA ALA A 137 4.15 21.41 -4.09
C ALA A 137 3.73 22.74 -4.76
N CYS A 138 4.04 23.88 -4.15
CA CYS A 138 3.79 25.21 -4.72
C CYS A 138 4.55 25.41 -6.05
N HIS A 139 5.83 25.03 -6.10
CA HIS A 139 6.64 25.09 -7.31
C HIS A 139 6.06 24.22 -8.44
N GLN A 140 5.66 22.98 -8.12
CA GLN A 140 5.00 22.08 -9.08
C GLN A 140 3.67 22.65 -9.58
N GLN A 141 2.85 23.22 -8.69
CA GLN A 141 1.59 23.85 -9.05
C GLN A 141 1.79 25.04 -10.01
N ASN A 142 2.83 25.86 -9.78
CA ASN A 142 3.16 26.96 -10.67
C ASN A 142 3.62 26.47 -12.05
N LYS A 143 4.46 25.42 -12.10
CA LYS A 143 4.87 24.79 -13.36
C LYS A 143 3.69 24.22 -14.14
N ILE A 144 2.72 23.60 -13.47
CA ILE A 144 1.49 23.10 -14.09
C ILE A 144 0.66 24.26 -14.67
N LYS A 145 0.51 25.37 -13.92
CA LYS A 145 -0.21 26.57 -14.42
C LYS A 145 0.44 27.15 -15.66
N ASP A 146 1.77 27.20 -15.73
CA ASP A 146 2.49 27.71 -16.90
C ASP A 146 2.36 26.77 -18.11
N LEU A 147 2.46 25.46 -17.91
CA LEU A 147 2.21 24.46 -18.96
C LEU A 147 0.76 24.53 -19.49
N GLN A 148 -0.22 24.79 -18.63
CA GLN A 148 -1.61 24.99 -19.05
C GLN A 148 -1.79 26.26 -19.90
N LYS A 149 -1.08 27.36 -19.59
CA LYS A 149 -1.09 28.56 -20.44
C LYS A 149 -0.44 28.29 -21.80
N GLU A 150 0.66 27.54 -21.83
CA GLU A 150 1.32 27.13 -23.07
C GLU A 150 0.41 26.23 -23.92
N GLN A 151 -0.25 25.24 -23.30
CA GLN A 151 -1.22 24.37 -23.96
C GLN A 151 -2.36 25.17 -24.61
N LYS A 152 -2.95 26.13 -23.89
CA LYS A 152 -4.00 27.02 -24.45
C LYS A 152 -3.49 27.82 -25.64
N THR A 153 -2.27 28.37 -25.53
CA THR A 153 -1.64 29.13 -26.62
C THR A 153 -1.39 28.26 -27.86
N LEU A 154 -0.90 27.04 -27.67
CA LEU A 154 -0.69 26.07 -28.75
C LEU A 154 -2.02 25.61 -29.37
N GLN A 155 -3.07 25.42 -28.56
CA GLN A 155 -4.40 25.07 -29.04
C GLN A 155 -4.97 26.15 -29.97
N VAL A 156 -4.85 27.43 -29.60
CA VAL A 156 -5.25 28.57 -30.44
C VAL A 156 -4.45 28.59 -31.74
N LYS A 157 -3.12 28.38 -31.69
CA LYS A 157 -2.28 28.28 -32.90
C LYS A 157 -2.72 27.13 -33.82
N CYS A 158 -3.03 25.95 -33.25
CA CYS A 158 -3.52 24.81 -34.02
C CYS A 158 -4.87 25.10 -34.70
N GLN A 159 -5.80 25.76 -34.02
CA GLN A 159 -7.07 26.19 -34.62
C GLN A 159 -6.86 27.19 -35.75
N HIS A 160 -5.97 28.17 -35.56
CA HIS A 160 -5.61 29.13 -36.60
C HIS A 160 -5.04 28.44 -37.85
N TYR A 161 -4.11 27.48 -37.69
CA TYR A 161 -3.56 26.75 -38.84
C TYR A 161 -4.60 25.86 -39.53
N LYS A 162 -5.54 25.26 -38.78
CA LYS A 162 -6.66 24.53 -39.39
C LYS A 162 -7.54 25.44 -40.24
N LYS A 163 -7.90 26.63 -39.73
CA LYS A 163 -8.67 27.62 -40.49
C LYS A 163 -7.94 28.11 -41.75
N LYS A 164 -6.64 28.40 -41.63
CA LYS A 164 -5.82 28.80 -42.78
C LYS A 164 -5.74 27.69 -43.84
N ARG A 165 -5.69 26.42 -43.41
CA ARG A 165 -5.71 25.27 -44.32
C ARG A 165 -7.04 25.15 -45.07
N THR A 166 -8.18 25.31 -44.38
CA THR A 166 -9.50 25.24 -45.03
C THR A 166 -9.69 26.38 -46.05
N GLU A 167 -9.26 27.61 -45.71
CA GLU A 167 -9.27 28.75 -46.64
C GLU A 167 -8.42 28.48 -47.90
N GLN A 168 -7.27 27.82 -47.75
CA GLN A 168 -6.43 27.41 -48.88
C GLN A 168 -7.07 26.30 -49.72
N GLU A 169 -7.69 25.31 -49.09
CA GLU A 169 -8.42 24.23 -49.79
C GLU A 169 -9.60 24.79 -50.60
N GLU A 170 -10.36 25.75 -50.05
CA GLU A 170 -11.44 26.47 -50.76
C GLU A 170 -10.90 27.29 -51.95
N THR A 171 -9.78 27.99 -51.77
CA THR A 171 -9.13 28.74 -52.85
C THR A 171 -8.67 27.81 -53.98
N ILE A 172 -8.08 26.67 -53.65
CA ILE A 172 -7.65 25.66 -54.63
C ILE A 172 -8.86 25.09 -55.37
N ALA A 173 -9.96 24.77 -54.67
CA ALA A 173 -11.18 24.27 -55.30
C ALA A 173 -11.81 25.29 -56.28
N SER A 174 -11.85 26.57 -55.88
CA SER A 174 -12.32 27.67 -56.75
C SER A 174 -11.46 27.80 -58.02
N LEU A 175 -10.13 27.76 -57.87
CA LEU A 175 -9.21 27.79 -59.00
C LEU A 175 -9.35 26.56 -59.90
N GLN A 176 -9.56 25.37 -59.33
CA GLN A 176 -9.79 24.15 -60.11
C GLN A 176 -11.08 24.22 -60.94
N MET A 177 -12.16 24.76 -60.37
CA MET A 177 -13.42 25.00 -61.07
C MET A 177 -13.23 25.98 -62.23
N GLU A 178 -12.51 27.07 -61.98
CA GLU A 178 -12.21 28.08 -62.99
C GLU A 178 -11.36 27.52 -64.14
N VAL A 179 -10.34 26.72 -63.82
CA VAL A 179 -9.53 26.02 -64.82
C VAL A 179 -10.38 25.04 -65.65
N CYS A 180 -11.32 24.31 -65.04
CA CYS A 180 -12.23 23.42 -65.77
C CYS A 180 -13.18 24.19 -66.69
N ARG A 181 -13.70 25.33 -66.24
CA ARG A 181 -14.53 26.23 -67.04
C ARG A 181 -13.76 26.76 -68.25
N LEU A 182 -12.56 27.31 -68.02
CA LEU A 182 -11.69 27.82 -69.08
C LEU A 182 -11.29 26.74 -70.07
N LYS A 183 -11.01 25.51 -69.60
CA LYS A 183 -10.73 24.37 -70.47
C LYS A 183 -11.90 24.03 -71.38
N LYS A 184 -13.13 24.02 -70.86
CA LYS A 184 -14.34 23.76 -71.67
C LYS A 184 -14.58 24.86 -72.70
N GLU A 185 -14.41 26.13 -72.32
CA GLU A 185 -14.52 27.27 -73.23
C GLU A 185 -13.48 27.22 -74.35
N GLU A 186 -12.25 26.80 -74.04
CA GLU A 186 -11.19 26.56 -75.01
C GLU A 186 -11.54 25.41 -75.97
N GLU A 187 -12.05 24.29 -75.46
CA GLU A 187 -12.51 23.15 -76.27
C GLU A 187 -13.66 23.55 -77.21
N ASP A 188 -14.66 24.29 -76.74
CA ASP A 188 -15.78 24.79 -77.56
C ASP A 188 -15.32 25.78 -78.64
N ARG A 189 -14.33 26.64 -78.31
CA ARG A 189 -13.69 27.54 -79.27
C ARG A 189 -12.97 26.77 -80.37
N ILE A 190 -12.18 25.76 -80.00
CA ILE A 190 -11.46 24.90 -80.94
C ILE A 190 -12.45 24.16 -81.86
N VAL A 191 -13.54 23.60 -81.32
CA VAL A 191 -14.59 22.93 -82.11
C VAL A 191 -15.24 23.89 -83.11
N THR A 192 -15.57 25.10 -82.67
CA THR A 192 -16.17 26.13 -83.54
C THR A 192 -15.22 26.55 -84.65
N GLN A 193 -13.94 26.80 -84.31
CA GLN A 193 -12.91 27.14 -85.28
C GLN A 193 -12.70 26.02 -86.30
N ASN A 194 -12.64 24.77 -85.86
CA ASN A 194 -12.52 23.59 -86.73
C ASN A 194 -13.72 23.44 -87.68
N ARG A 195 -14.94 23.73 -87.22
CA ARG A 195 -16.15 23.70 -88.07
C ARG A 195 -16.11 24.78 -89.15
N VAL A 196 -15.70 26.01 -88.81
CA VAL A 196 -15.54 27.11 -89.77
C VAL A 196 -14.43 26.79 -90.76
N PHE A 197 -13.30 26.25 -90.29
CA PHE A 197 -12.18 25.84 -91.13
C PHE A 197 -12.60 24.74 -92.13
N ALA A 198 -13.32 23.72 -91.68
CA ALA A 198 -13.83 22.66 -92.56
C ALA A 198 -14.79 23.19 -93.65
N TYR A 199 -15.62 24.20 -93.34
CA TYR A 199 -16.48 24.85 -94.32
C TYR A 199 -15.68 25.64 -95.37
N LEU A 200 -14.62 26.34 -94.95
CA LEU A 200 -13.70 27.05 -95.85
C LEU A 200 -12.95 26.08 -96.77
N CYS A 201 -12.43 24.97 -96.24
CA CYS A 201 -11.75 23.95 -97.04
C CYS A 201 -12.65 23.35 -98.14
N LYS A 202 -13.97 23.21 -97.91
CA LYS A 202 -14.91 22.70 -98.93
C LYS A 202 -15.14 23.67 -100.10
N ARG A 203 -14.88 24.97 -99.93
CA ARG A 203 -15.10 26.00 -100.97
C ARG A 203 -13.88 26.25 -101.85
N VAL A 204 -12.71 25.78 -101.46
CA VAL A 204 -11.46 26.02 -102.20
C VAL A 204 -11.10 24.75 -102.97
N PRO A 205 -11.11 24.77 -104.33
CA PRO A 205 -10.56 23.67 -105.11
C PRO A 205 -9.07 23.62 -104.83
N HIS A 206 -8.60 22.58 -104.11
CA HIS A 206 -7.19 22.41 -103.82
C HIS A 206 -6.43 22.19 -105.14
N THR A 207 -5.66 23.21 -105.54
CA THR A 207 -4.73 23.14 -106.66
C THR A 207 -3.64 22.13 -106.32
N VAL A 208 -2.96 21.53 -107.32
CA VAL A 208 -1.84 20.60 -107.07
C VAL A 208 -0.76 21.23 -106.16
N LEU A 209 -0.55 22.54 -106.28
CA LEU A 209 0.32 23.34 -105.39
C LEU A 209 -0.18 23.36 -103.94
N ASP A 210 -1.49 23.47 -103.70
CA ASP A 210 -2.07 23.48 -102.35
C ASP A 210 -1.86 22.14 -101.65
N ARG A 211 -1.99 21.02 -102.39
CA ARG A 211 -1.67 19.68 -101.88
C ARG A 211 -0.19 19.53 -101.51
N GLN A 212 0.71 20.09 -102.32
CA GLN A 212 2.14 20.10 -102.00
C GLN A 212 2.44 20.95 -100.77
N LEU A 213 1.81 22.12 -100.63
CA LEU A 213 1.97 23.01 -99.48
C LEU A 213 1.45 22.34 -98.19
N LEU A 214 0.28 21.70 -98.23
CA LEU A 214 -0.29 20.96 -97.10
C LEU A 214 0.62 19.81 -96.65
N CYS A 215 1.18 19.04 -97.57
CA CYS A 215 2.15 17.99 -97.22
C CYS A 215 3.41 18.57 -96.55
N LEU A 216 3.86 19.75 -96.98
CA LEU A 216 5.00 20.44 -96.38
C LEU A 216 4.66 20.94 -94.96
N ILE A 217 3.44 21.47 -94.75
CA ILE A 217 2.93 21.87 -93.44
C ILE A 217 2.84 20.66 -92.51
N ASP A 218 2.24 19.55 -92.94
CA ASP A 218 2.14 18.31 -92.15
C ASP A 218 3.52 17.77 -91.74
N TYR A 219 4.51 17.88 -92.64
CA TYR A 219 5.90 17.53 -92.35
C TYR A 219 6.50 18.41 -91.25
N TYR A 220 6.34 19.74 -91.34
CA TYR A 220 6.87 20.66 -90.32
C TYR A 220 6.11 20.59 -89.00
N GLU A 221 4.79 20.42 -89.01
CA GLU A 221 4.01 20.21 -87.79
C GLU A 221 4.42 18.92 -87.08
N SER A 222 4.62 17.83 -87.83
CA SER A 222 5.11 16.57 -87.26
C SER A 222 6.53 16.72 -86.68
N LYS A 223 7.38 17.54 -87.30
CA LYS A 223 8.70 17.89 -86.77
C LYS A 223 8.61 18.73 -85.49
N ILE A 224 7.70 19.71 -85.43
CA ILE A 224 7.44 20.54 -84.24
C ILE A 224 6.87 19.68 -83.10
N ARG A 225 5.89 18.81 -83.37
CA ARG A 225 5.36 17.85 -82.39
C ARG A 225 6.48 16.97 -81.83
N LYS A 226 7.33 16.40 -82.68
CA LYS A 226 8.51 15.64 -82.23
C LYS A 226 9.44 16.44 -81.33
N ILE A 227 9.70 17.72 -81.63
CA ILE A 227 10.55 18.60 -80.80
C ILE A 227 9.88 18.89 -79.44
N HIS A 228 8.58 19.18 -79.41
CA HIS A 228 7.85 19.38 -78.14
C HIS A 228 7.84 18.13 -77.27
N THR A 229 7.59 16.97 -77.88
CA THR A 229 7.66 15.68 -77.19
C THR A 229 9.08 15.41 -76.68
N GLN A 230 10.11 15.69 -77.48
CA GLN A 230 11.51 15.58 -77.03
C GLN A 230 11.86 16.56 -75.92
N ARG A 231 11.30 17.77 -75.88
CA ARG A 231 11.49 18.71 -74.76
C ARG A 231 10.80 18.23 -73.50
N GLN A 232 9.57 17.73 -73.57
CA GLN A 232 8.89 17.17 -72.40
C GLN A 232 9.64 15.95 -71.83
N TYR A 233 10.16 15.07 -72.68
CA TYR A 233 10.97 13.93 -72.19
C TYR A 233 12.37 14.34 -71.71
N LYS A 234 13.00 15.38 -72.29
CA LYS A 234 14.30 15.89 -71.82
C LYS A 234 14.19 16.80 -70.60
N GLU A 235 13.07 17.48 -70.38
CA GLU A 235 12.83 18.25 -69.15
C GLU A 235 12.60 17.33 -67.94
N ASP A 236 12.10 16.10 -68.16
CA ASP A 236 11.94 15.10 -67.08
C ASP A 236 13.18 14.19 -66.86
N GLU A 237 14.09 14.05 -67.83
CA GLU A 237 15.30 13.20 -67.69
C GLU A 237 16.65 13.95 -67.75
N SER A 238 16.70 15.27 -68.00
CA SER A 238 17.97 15.99 -68.27
C SER A 238 18.18 17.31 -67.50
N GLN A 239 17.57 17.51 -66.32
CA GLN A 239 17.96 18.62 -65.42
C GLN A 239 19.14 18.29 -64.47
N SER A 240 19.94 17.27 -64.80
CA SER A 240 21.32 17.14 -64.32
C SER A 240 22.26 17.56 -65.45
N GLU A 241 23.08 18.58 -65.21
CA GLU A 241 24.19 19.07 -66.05
C GLU A 241 23.82 20.14 -67.11
N GLU A 242 23.92 21.41 -66.70
CA GLU A 242 24.40 22.58 -67.47
C GLU A 242 24.11 23.84 -66.61
N GLU A 243 24.94 24.13 -65.59
CA GLU A 243 25.99 25.16 -65.68
C GLU A 243 25.59 26.35 -66.59
N ASN A 244 24.95 27.37 -66.00
CA ASN A 244 25.27 28.79 -66.19
C ASN A 244 24.21 29.71 -65.52
N ASP A 245 24.15 29.75 -64.18
CA ASP A 245 23.84 31.01 -63.45
C ASP A 245 24.16 30.97 -61.93
N TYR A 246 25.12 30.13 -61.51
CA TYR A 246 25.54 30.05 -60.10
C TYR A 246 26.63 31.07 -59.78
N ARG A 247 26.32 32.38 -59.83
CA ARG A 247 27.23 33.39 -59.27
C ARG A 247 26.63 34.77 -59.05
N ASN A 248 25.45 34.89 -58.42
CA ASN A 248 25.08 36.18 -57.84
C ASN A 248 24.01 36.10 -56.74
N LEU A 249 24.32 36.81 -55.64
CA LEU A 249 23.41 37.45 -54.68
C LEU A 249 22.96 36.64 -53.45
N ASP A 250 23.83 36.68 -52.45
CA ASP A 250 23.66 36.86 -50.98
C ASP A 250 22.31 37.38 -50.42
N ALA A 251 21.16 36.88 -50.88
CA ALA A 251 19.84 37.30 -50.41
C ALA A 251 19.17 36.26 -49.49
N SER A 252 19.22 36.56 -48.19
CA SER A 252 18.33 36.10 -47.10
C SER A 252 18.83 34.92 -46.23
N PRO A 253 19.51 35.21 -45.09
CA PRO A 253 19.83 34.25 -44.01
C PRO A 253 18.63 33.40 -43.52
N THR A 254 17.41 33.85 -43.81
CA THR A 254 16.15 33.26 -43.35
C THR A 254 15.89 31.86 -43.94
N TYR A 255 16.18 31.61 -45.23
CA TYR A 255 15.93 30.30 -45.83
C TYR A 255 16.92 29.24 -45.36
N LYS A 256 18.20 29.60 -45.17
CA LYS A 256 19.21 28.70 -44.62
C LYS A 256 18.90 28.34 -43.16
N GLY A 257 18.44 29.32 -42.36
CA GLY A 257 17.98 29.09 -41.00
C GLY A 257 16.76 28.16 -40.92
N LEU A 258 15.79 28.36 -41.81
CA LEU A 258 14.60 27.50 -41.89
C LEU A 258 14.93 26.08 -42.36
N LEU A 259 15.78 25.92 -43.38
CA LEU A 259 16.24 24.60 -43.82
C LEU A 259 17.00 23.86 -42.72
N MET A 260 17.86 24.57 -41.98
CA MET A 260 18.59 23.98 -40.85
C MET A 260 17.65 23.60 -39.70
N SER A 261 16.62 24.40 -39.41
CA SER A 261 15.64 24.05 -38.37
C SER A 261 14.79 22.85 -38.77
N LEU A 262 14.33 22.78 -40.02
CA LEU A 262 13.61 21.63 -40.57
C LEU A 262 14.49 20.39 -40.57
N GLN A 263 15.77 20.50 -40.95
CA GLN A 263 16.73 19.40 -40.89
C GLN A 263 16.95 18.89 -39.45
N ASN A 264 17.06 19.81 -38.47
CA ASN A 264 17.18 19.44 -37.06
C ASN A 264 15.91 18.77 -36.54
N GLN A 265 14.72 19.29 -36.86
CA GLN A 265 13.44 18.64 -36.51
C GLN A 265 13.32 17.24 -37.13
N LEU A 266 13.78 17.05 -38.36
CA LEU A 266 13.74 15.76 -39.04
C LEU A 266 14.69 14.75 -38.37
N LYS A 267 15.87 15.21 -37.93
CA LYS A 267 16.84 14.40 -37.16
C LYS A 267 16.31 14.04 -35.77
N GLU A 268 15.68 14.98 -35.07
CA GLU A 268 15.09 14.77 -33.75
C GLU A 268 13.88 13.83 -33.81
N SER A 269 12.98 14.03 -34.79
CA SER A 269 11.84 13.15 -35.05
C SER A 269 12.30 11.72 -35.35
N LYS A 270 13.33 11.56 -36.20
CA LYS A 270 13.91 10.24 -36.51
C LYS A 270 14.47 9.54 -35.26
N SER A 271 15.22 10.28 -34.43
CA SER A 271 15.76 9.75 -33.17
C SER A 271 14.66 9.32 -32.19
N LYS A 272 13.55 10.07 -32.15
CA LYS A 272 12.38 9.74 -31.32
C LYS A 272 11.62 8.52 -31.83
N ILE A 273 11.49 8.37 -33.16
CA ILE A 273 10.90 7.18 -33.79
C ILE A 273 11.75 5.93 -33.49
N ASP A 274 13.07 6.03 -33.55
CA ASP A 274 13.98 4.92 -33.24
C ASP A 274 13.89 4.52 -31.76
N ALA A 275 13.87 5.50 -30.84
CA ALA A 275 13.68 5.24 -29.41
C ALA A 275 12.33 4.57 -29.11
N LEU A 276 11.23 5.09 -29.64
CA LEU A 276 9.89 4.49 -29.47
C LEU A 276 9.78 3.10 -30.12
N SER A 277 10.47 2.86 -31.23
CA SER A 277 10.52 1.54 -31.87
C SER A 277 11.27 0.53 -31.00
N SER A 278 12.35 0.94 -30.34
CA SER A 278 13.08 0.09 -29.38
C SER A 278 12.25 -0.21 -28.13
N GLU A 279 11.52 0.77 -27.61
CA GLU A 279 10.61 0.60 -26.46
C GLU A 279 9.43 -0.31 -26.81
N LYS A 280 8.80 -0.11 -27.98
CA LYS A 280 7.74 -0.99 -28.50
C LYS A 280 8.23 -2.44 -28.61
N LEU A 281 9.44 -2.65 -29.13
CA LEU A 281 10.02 -4.00 -29.25
C LEU A 281 10.27 -4.64 -27.88
N ASN A 282 10.77 -3.88 -26.91
CA ASN A 282 10.97 -4.36 -25.55
C ASN A 282 9.63 -4.70 -24.86
N LEU A 283 8.63 -3.84 -24.97
CA LEU A 283 7.29 -4.09 -24.43
C LEU A 283 6.63 -5.30 -25.09
N GLN A 284 6.86 -5.53 -26.39
CA GLN A 284 6.36 -6.73 -27.07
C GLN A 284 7.03 -8.00 -26.53
N LYS A 285 8.34 -7.99 -26.29
CA LYS A 285 9.05 -9.11 -25.65
C LYS A 285 8.57 -9.36 -24.21
N ASP A 286 8.32 -8.30 -23.44
CA ASP A 286 7.79 -8.42 -22.08
C ASP A 286 6.35 -8.98 -22.07
N LEU A 287 5.55 -8.65 -23.09
CA LEU A 287 4.22 -9.23 -23.28
C LEU A 287 4.27 -10.71 -23.70
N GLU A 288 5.22 -11.09 -24.56
CA GLU A 288 5.40 -12.48 -25.01
C GLU A 288 5.97 -13.40 -23.91
N THR A 289 6.76 -12.86 -22.98
CA THR A 289 7.28 -13.62 -21.82
C THR A 289 6.29 -13.74 -20.67
N ARG A 290 5.21 -12.94 -20.67
CA ARG A 290 4.19 -12.97 -19.63
C ARG A 290 3.24 -14.15 -19.87
N PRO A 291 3.03 -15.03 -18.87
CA PRO A 291 2.08 -16.14 -19.02
C PRO A 291 0.70 -15.63 -19.39
N THR A 292 0.10 -16.21 -20.42
CA THR A 292 -1.29 -15.90 -20.78
C THR A 292 -2.22 -16.23 -19.61
N GLN A 293 -3.38 -15.59 -19.53
CA GLN A 293 -4.33 -15.85 -18.43
C GLN A 293 -4.74 -17.33 -18.36
N HIS A 294 -4.78 -18.00 -19.51
CA HIS A 294 -5.03 -19.43 -19.62
C HIS A 294 -3.86 -20.26 -19.03
N GLU A 295 -2.60 -19.95 -19.38
CA GLU A 295 -1.42 -20.60 -18.81
C GLU A 295 -1.31 -20.37 -17.31
N LEU A 296 -1.57 -19.16 -16.81
CA LEU A 296 -1.57 -18.87 -15.37
C LEU A 296 -2.63 -19.69 -14.64
N ARG A 297 -3.82 -19.87 -15.23
CA ARG A 297 -4.87 -20.75 -14.67
C ARG A 297 -4.44 -22.21 -14.70
N LEU A 298 -3.81 -22.68 -15.79
CA LEU A 298 -3.23 -24.01 -15.91
C LEU A 298 -2.15 -24.27 -14.85
N TYR A 299 -1.19 -23.35 -14.69
CA TYR A 299 -0.14 -23.43 -13.67
C TYR A 299 -0.73 -23.42 -12.26
N LYS A 300 -1.69 -22.54 -11.95
CA LYS A 300 -2.41 -22.58 -10.66
C LYS A 300 -3.13 -23.91 -10.44
N GLN A 301 -3.73 -24.48 -11.48
CA GLN A 301 -4.45 -25.76 -11.36
C GLN A 301 -3.48 -26.95 -11.23
N GLN A 302 -2.33 -26.91 -11.89
CA GLN A 302 -1.24 -27.88 -11.74
C GLN A 302 -0.62 -27.82 -10.35
N VAL A 303 -0.32 -26.62 -9.83
CA VAL A 303 0.16 -26.41 -8.45
C VAL A 303 -0.86 -26.96 -7.45
N LYS A 304 -2.15 -26.62 -7.60
CA LYS A 304 -3.20 -27.13 -6.71
C LYS A 304 -3.39 -28.66 -6.81
N LYS A 305 -3.12 -29.28 -7.96
CA LYS A 305 -3.11 -30.74 -8.13
C LYS A 305 -1.88 -31.36 -7.46
N LEU A 306 -0.70 -30.76 -7.60
CA LEU A 306 0.54 -31.19 -6.95
C LEU A 306 0.44 -31.05 -5.42
N GLU A 307 -0.08 -29.94 -4.91
CA GLU A 307 -0.37 -29.74 -3.49
C GLU A 307 -1.35 -30.80 -2.94
N LYS A 308 -2.42 -31.10 -3.68
CA LYS A 308 -3.36 -32.18 -3.31
C LYS A 308 -2.71 -33.56 -3.33
N ALA A 309 -1.85 -33.84 -4.32
CA ALA A 309 -1.11 -35.10 -4.41
C ALA A 309 -0.09 -35.23 -3.27
N LEU A 310 0.61 -34.15 -2.95
CA LEU A 310 1.56 -34.08 -1.83
C LEU A 310 0.83 -34.27 -0.50
N LYS A 311 -0.30 -33.59 -0.28
CA LYS A 311 -1.12 -33.73 0.93
C LYS A 311 -1.72 -35.14 1.09
N LYS A 312 -2.04 -35.82 -0.02
CA LYS A 312 -2.44 -37.24 0.00
C LYS A 312 -1.26 -38.17 0.30
N ASN A 313 -0.08 -37.90 -0.25
CA ASN A 313 1.11 -38.69 0.04
C ASN A 313 1.56 -38.53 1.49
N VAL A 314 1.53 -37.32 2.04
CA VAL A 314 1.81 -37.08 3.47
C VAL A 314 0.82 -37.84 4.35
N LYS A 315 -0.49 -37.80 4.04
CA LYS A 315 -1.50 -38.59 4.76
C LYS A 315 -1.34 -40.11 4.61
N LEU A 316 -0.95 -40.58 3.43
CA LEU A 316 -0.64 -42.01 3.22
C LEU A 316 0.61 -42.41 4.01
N GLN A 317 1.62 -41.55 4.07
CA GLN A 317 2.83 -41.82 4.84
C GLN A 317 2.54 -41.82 6.35
N GLU A 318 1.65 -40.94 6.84
CA GLU A 318 1.13 -40.98 8.23
C GLU A 318 0.33 -42.26 8.52
N LEU A 319 -0.52 -42.72 7.59
CA LEU A 319 -1.26 -44.00 7.74
C LEU A 319 -0.35 -45.22 7.63
N ILE A 320 0.67 -45.18 6.79
CA ILE A 320 1.62 -46.28 6.59
C ILE A 320 2.56 -46.39 7.81
N ASN A 321 2.88 -45.27 8.47
CA ASN A 321 3.69 -45.29 9.69
C ASN A 321 2.93 -45.86 10.91
N HIS A 322 1.60 -45.94 10.88
CA HIS A 322 0.80 -46.58 11.94
C HIS A 322 0.30 -48.00 11.62
N LYS A 323 0.56 -48.53 10.42
CA LYS A 323 -0.03 -49.82 9.99
C LYS A 323 0.97 -50.88 9.50
N LYS A 324 2.27 -50.61 9.58
CA LYS A 324 3.32 -51.59 9.24
C LYS A 324 3.63 -52.48 10.44
N ALA A 325 2.74 -53.44 10.73
CA ALA A 325 2.95 -54.50 11.72
C ALA A 325 2.52 -55.90 11.27
N GLU A 326 1.90 -56.11 10.11
CA GLU A 326 1.46 -57.46 9.69
C GLU A 326 1.76 -57.74 8.21
N ASP A 327 2.50 -58.82 8.03
CA ASP A 327 2.47 -59.82 6.97
C ASP A 327 3.17 -59.64 5.61
N THR A 328 4.41 -60.15 5.59
CA THR A 328 4.81 -61.46 5.01
C THR A 328 4.56 -61.74 3.50
N GLU A 329 5.69 -61.69 2.76
CA GLU A 329 6.16 -62.60 1.69
C GLU A 329 5.28 -62.93 0.45
N LYS A 330 5.86 -62.79 -0.76
CA LYS A 330 6.48 -63.91 -1.53
C LYS A 330 6.86 -63.50 -2.98
N LYS A 331 8.17 -63.62 -3.27
CA LYS A 331 8.85 -64.30 -4.41
C LYS A 331 8.30 -64.12 -5.83
N ASP A 332 9.01 -63.42 -6.72
CA ASP A 332 10.16 -63.85 -7.56
C ASP A 332 9.74 -64.46 -8.90
N GLU A 333 10.12 -63.79 -10.00
CA GLU A 333 10.79 -64.42 -11.15
C GLU A 333 11.64 -63.37 -11.88
N PRO A 334 12.99 -63.40 -11.73
CA PRO A 334 13.91 -62.47 -12.35
C PRO A 334 14.64 -63.12 -13.54
N SER A 335 14.44 -62.62 -14.76
CA SER A 335 15.37 -62.93 -15.86
C SER A 335 15.66 -61.76 -16.82
N LYS A 336 14.77 -60.76 -16.92
CA LYS A 336 15.09 -59.45 -17.54
C LYS A 336 15.72 -58.44 -16.57
N TYR A 337 15.69 -58.75 -15.27
CA TYR A 337 16.02 -57.82 -14.19
C TYR A 337 17.51 -57.40 -14.19
N ASN A 338 18.44 -58.27 -14.59
CA ASN A 338 19.88 -58.02 -14.40
C ASN A 338 20.46 -56.84 -15.21
N GLN A 339 19.97 -56.57 -16.44
CA GLN A 339 20.48 -55.41 -17.20
C GLN A 339 19.91 -54.08 -16.69
N GLN A 340 18.65 -54.06 -16.26
CA GLN A 340 18.08 -52.88 -15.62
C GLN A 340 18.70 -52.65 -14.24
N GLN A 341 19.00 -53.72 -13.49
CA GLN A 341 19.65 -53.62 -12.18
C GLN A 341 21.03 -52.97 -12.27
N ALA A 342 21.87 -53.36 -13.24
CA ALA A 342 23.19 -52.75 -13.41
C ALA A 342 23.13 -51.24 -13.75
N LEU A 343 22.16 -50.81 -14.56
CA LEU A 343 21.94 -49.38 -14.85
C LEU A 343 21.42 -48.61 -13.62
N ILE A 344 20.62 -49.26 -12.79
CA ILE A 344 20.11 -48.72 -11.53
C ILE A 344 21.26 -48.56 -10.53
N ASP A 345 22.13 -49.56 -10.39
CA ASP A 345 23.29 -49.54 -9.50
C ASP A 345 24.30 -48.45 -9.89
N GLN A 346 24.54 -48.24 -11.19
CA GLN A 346 25.38 -47.14 -11.68
C GLN A 346 24.79 -45.76 -11.32
N ARG A 347 23.46 -45.59 -11.42
CA ARG A 347 22.79 -44.35 -11.00
C ARG A 347 22.88 -44.13 -9.49
N TYR A 348 22.68 -45.19 -8.68
CA TYR A 348 22.83 -45.10 -7.23
C TYR A 348 24.26 -44.72 -6.83
N PHE A 349 25.27 -45.31 -7.47
CA PHE A 349 26.67 -44.95 -7.23
C PHE A 349 26.95 -43.48 -7.57
N GLN A 350 26.43 -42.98 -8.70
CA GLN A 350 26.59 -41.57 -9.08
C GLN A 350 25.92 -40.61 -8.09
N VAL A 351 24.76 -40.98 -7.55
CA VAL A 351 24.07 -40.24 -6.48
C VAL A 351 24.90 -40.24 -5.19
N LEU A 352 25.43 -41.39 -4.77
CA LEU A 352 26.30 -41.49 -3.58
C LEU A 352 27.58 -40.65 -3.73
N CYS A 353 28.22 -40.66 -4.91
CA CYS A 353 29.36 -39.78 -5.20
C CYS A 353 28.99 -38.29 -5.13
N SER A 354 27.82 -37.91 -5.65
CA SER A 354 27.34 -36.53 -5.62
C SER A 354 27.08 -36.06 -4.19
N ILE A 355 26.43 -36.89 -3.36
CA ILE A 355 26.22 -36.62 -1.93
C ILE A 355 27.56 -36.52 -1.21
N ASN A 356 28.49 -37.43 -1.50
CA ASN A 356 29.80 -37.43 -0.86
C ASN A 356 30.61 -36.16 -1.19
N SER A 357 30.47 -35.63 -2.41
CA SER A 357 31.04 -34.34 -2.82
C SER A 357 30.40 -33.13 -2.11
N ILE A 358 29.11 -33.19 -1.77
CA ILE A 358 28.45 -32.14 -1.00
C ILE A 358 28.97 -32.13 0.44
N ILE A 359 29.12 -33.30 1.06
CA ILE A 359 29.60 -33.43 2.45
C ILE A 359 31.08 -33.05 2.57
N HIS A 360 31.90 -33.37 1.58
CA HIS A 360 33.33 -33.01 1.55
C HIS A 360 33.60 -31.63 0.92
N ASN A 361 32.57 -30.86 0.56
CA ASN A 361 32.75 -29.53 0.05
C ASN A 361 33.41 -28.66 1.14
N PRO A 362 34.52 -27.96 0.88
CA PRO A 362 35.17 -27.09 1.88
C PRO A 362 34.27 -25.94 2.39
N ARG A 363 33.14 -25.65 1.72
CA ARG A 363 32.10 -24.72 2.19
C ARG A 363 30.99 -25.39 3.02
N ALA A 364 30.95 -26.71 3.11
CA ALA A 364 30.00 -27.39 3.99
C ALA A 364 30.32 -27.02 5.45
N PRO A 365 29.29 -26.81 6.30
CA PRO A 365 29.52 -26.48 7.70
C PRO A 365 30.42 -27.56 8.28
N VAL A 366 31.57 -27.14 8.83
CA VAL A 366 32.55 -28.02 9.48
C VAL A 366 31.79 -28.86 10.49
N ILE A 367 31.50 -30.11 10.12
CA ILE A 367 30.75 -31.00 10.99
C ILE A 367 31.66 -31.22 12.17
N ILE A 368 31.19 -30.78 13.34
CA ILE A 368 31.81 -31.06 14.62
C ILE A 368 31.57 -32.56 14.89
N TYR A 369 32.22 -33.44 14.12
CA TYR A 369 32.33 -34.86 14.44
C TYR A 369 33.46 -35.02 15.47
N LYS A 370 33.31 -34.35 16.61
CA LYS A 370 34.09 -34.67 17.80
C LYS A 370 33.35 -35.78 18.53
N GLN A 371 33.84 -37.00 18.30
CA GLN A 371 33.56 -38.20 19.08
C GLN A 371 33.35 -37.84 20.55
N THR A 372 32.09 -37.86 20.97
CA THR A 372 31.72 -37.72 22.38
C THR A 372 31.14 -39.06 22.79
N LYS A 373 31.98 -39.83 23.49
CA LYS A 373 31.64 -40.96 24.36
C LYS A 373 31.24 -42.29 23.70
N GLY A 374 32.26 -43.12 23.52
CA GLY A 374 32.38 -44.37 24.29
C GLY A 374 31.57 -45.57 23.81
N GLY A 375 32.27 -46.60 23.33
CA GLY A 375 31.69 -47.94 23.18
C GLY A 375 32.32 -48.74 22.04
N VAL A 376 33.46 -49.36 22.31
CA VAL A 376 34.11 -50.37 21.46
C VAL A 376 33.17 -51.54 21.22
N GLN A 377 32.70 -51.76 19.99
CA GLN A 377 32.31 -53.10 19.53
C GLN A 377 32.77 -53.32 18.09
N ASN A 378 33.47 -54.43 17.93
CA ASN A 378 34.14 -54.92 16.73
C ASN A 378 33.18 -55.08 15.56
N PHE A 379 33.45 -54.44 14.42
CA PHE A 379 33.12 -55.05 13.14
C PHE A 379 34.41 -55.65 12.58
N ASN A 380 34.45 -56.98 12.68
CA ASN A 380 35.47 -57.84 12.14
C ASN A 380 35.54 -57.69 10.62
N LYS A 381 36.78 -57.58 10.13
CA LYS A 381 37.20 -57.96 8.79
C LYS A 381 36.62 -59.33 8.44
N ASP A 382 35.82 -59.41 7.39
CA ASP A 382 36.01 -60.34 6.28
C ASP A 382 34.85 -60.21 5.30
N LEU A 383 35.20 -60.12 4.01
CA LEU A 383 34.33 -60.32 2.85
C LEU A 383 33.17 -59.32 2.67
N VAL A 384 33.45 -58.15 2.11
CA VAL A 384 32.72 -57.50 0.99
C VAL A 384 33.45 -56.17 0.73
N GLN A 385 33.71 -55.84 -0.54
CA GLN A 385 34.40 -54.61 -0.94
C GLN A 385 33.82 -53.38 -0.22
N ASP A 386 34.63 -52.75 0.64
CA ASP A 386 34.35 -51.47 1.28
C ASP A 386 33.98 -50.44 0.22
N CYS A 387 32.68 -50.18 0.09
CA CYS A 387 32.17 -49.04 -0.63
C CYS A 387 32.32 -47.85 0.34
N GLY A 388 33.29 -46.96 0.11
CA GLY A 388 33.68 -45.85 1.01
C GLY A 388 32.64 -44.75 1.24
N PHE A 389 31.40 -45.13 1.55
CA PHE A 389 30.22 -44.30 1.76
C PHE A 389 29.58 -44.53 3.14
N GLU A 390 30.21 -45.31 4.04
CA GLU A 390 29.66 -45.62 5.38
C GLU A 390 29.38 -44.38 6.24
N HIS A 391 30.18 -43.31 6.06
CA HIS A 391 30.00 -42.03 6.76
C HIS A 391 28.81 -41.22 6.26
N LEU A 392 28.22 -41.56 5.10
CA LEU A 392 27.09 -40.81 4.55
C LEU A 392 25.84 -40.96 5.41
N VAL A 393 25.56 -42.17 5.91
CA VAL A 393 24.30 -42.46 6.64
C VAL A 393 24.20 -41.64 7.92
N PRO A 394 25.19 -41.64 8.84
CA PRO A 394 25.10 -40.86 10.08
C PRO A 394 25.00 -39.36 9.85
N VAL A 395 25.64 -38.84 8.79
CA VAL A 395 25.59 -37.41 8.46
C VAL A 395 24.21 -37.02 7.95
N ILE A 396 23.61 -37.85 7.09
CA ILE A 396 22.26 -37.61 6.56
C ILE A 396 21.21 -37.70 7.67
N GLU A 397 21.32 -38.68 8.57
CA GLU A 397 20.44 -38.81 9.74
C GLU A 397 20.52 -37.56 10.63
N MET A 398 21.73 -37.09 10.94
CA MET A 398 21.93 -35.86 11.71
C MET A 398 21.34 -34.62 11.02
N TRP A 399 21.50 -34.49 9.70
CA TRP A 399 20.89 -33.38 8.94
C TRP A 399 19.37 -33.46 8.92
N ALA A 400 18.80 -34.66 8.85
CA ALA A 400 17.36 -34.87 8.96
C ALA A 400 16.87 -34.45 10.35
N ASP A 401 17.57 -34.83 11.42
CA ASP A 401 17.24 -34.47 12.81
C ASP A 401 17.27 -32.94 13.03
N GLN A 402 18.29 -32.26 12.50
CA GLN A 402 18.40 -30.80 12.53
C GLN A 402 17.23 -30.13 11.78
N LEU A 403 16.86 -30.66 10.62
CA LEU A 403 15.75 -30.14 9.82
C LEU A 403 14.39 -30.34 10.51
N THR A 404 14.19 -31.46 11.21
CA THR A 404 13.00 -31.66 12.06
C THR A 404 12.99 -30.72 13.26
N SER A 405 14.14 -30.51 13.90
CA SER A 405 14.30 -29.60 15.05
C SER A 405 13.97 -28.14 14.70
N LEU A 406 14.12 -27.74 13.43
CA LEU A 406 13.78 -26.41 12.94
C LEU A 406 12.26 -26.12 13.01
N LYS A 407 11.43 -27.16 12.83
CA LYS A 407 9.97 -27.06 13.02
C LYS A 407 9.61 -26.84 14.48
N ASP A 408 10.31 -27.51 15.40
CA ASP A 408 10.06 -27.35 16.82
C ASP A 408 10.58 -26.00 17.33
N LEU A 409 11.71 -25.50 16.81
CA LEU A 409 12.16 -24.12 17.03
C LEU A 409 11.11 -23.09 16.59
N TYR A 410 10.53 -23.25 15.39
CA TYR A 410 9.44 -22.38 14.92
C TYR A 410 8.22 -22.42 15.83
N LYS A 411 7.81 -23.60 16.32
CA LYS A 411 6.70 -23.72 17.28
C LYS A 411 7.02 -23.00 18.59
N SER A 412 8.21 -23.23 19.16
CA SER A 412 8.65 -22.55 20.39
C SER A 412 8.68 -21.04 20.21
N LEU A 413 9.18 -20.56 19.08
CA LEU A 413 9.23 -19.14 18.74
C LEU A 413 7.83 -18.57 18.54
N LYS A 414 6.91 -19.31 17.91
CA LYS A 414 5.51 -18.91 17.76
C LYS A 414 4.79 -18.82 19.11
N THR A 415 5.02 -19.77 20.02
CA THR A 415 4.50 -19.70 21.39
C THR A 415 5.04 -18.48 22.12
N LEU A 416 6.35 -18.24 22.03
CA LEU A 416 6.99 -17.06 22.62
C LEU A 416 6.45 -15.75 22.02
N SER A 417 6.13 -15.73 20.72
CA SER A 417 5.58 -14.54 20.06
C SER A 417 4.17 -14.22 20.51
N ALA A 418 3.35 -15.26 20.73
CA ALA A 418 1.99 -15.11 21.24
C ALA A 418 1.98 -14.55 22.68
N GLU A 419 3.03 -14.82 23.45
CA GLU A 419 3.16 -14.39 24.85
C GLU A 419 3.76 -12.98 24.98
N LEU A 420 4.80 -12.65 24.20
CA LEU A 420 5.47 -11.35 24.26
C LEU A 420 4.78 -10.26 23.43
N VAL A 421 4.28 -10.61 22.24
CA VAL A 421 3.76 -9.64 21.26
C VAL A 421 2.42 -10.10 20.63
N PRO A 422 1.31 -10.07 21.38
CA PRO A 422 0.02 -10.61 20.94
C PRO A 422 -0.60 -9.91 19.71
N TRP A 423 -0.21 -8.66 19.44
CA TRP A 423 -0.72 -7.88 18.30
C TRP A 423 -0.03 -8.22 16.97
N LEU A 424 1.14 -8.86 17.02
CA LEU A 424 1.74 -9.42 15.81
C LEU A 424 0.97 -10.66 15.41
N ASN A 425 0.03 -10.47 14.49
CA ASN A 425 -0.52 -11.57 13.71
C ASN A 425 0.58 -12.11 12.79
N LEU A 426 1.49 -12.91 13.34
CA LEU A 426 2.30 -13.81 12.54
C LEU A 426 1.32 -14.63 11.72
N LYS A 427 1.25 -14.30 10.42
CA LYS A 427 0.33 -14.93 9.50
C LYS A 427 0.40 -16.43 9.73
N LYS A 428 -0.75 -17.09 9.71
CA LYS A 428 -0.85 -18.53 9.62
C LYS A 428 -0.17 -18.94 8.31
N GLN A 429 1.15 -18.98 8.32
CA GLN A 429 1.91 -19.61 7.27
C GLN A 429 1.52 -21.07 7.38
N ASP A 430 1.01 -21.58 6.26
CA ASP A 430 0.57 -22.96 6.16
C ASP A 430 1.75 -23.80 6.65
N GLU A 431 1.54 -24.68 7.64
CA GLU A 431 2.60 -25.53 8.22
C GLU A 431 3.29 -26.43 7.17
N ASN A 432 2.77 -26.40 5.93
CA ASN A 432 3.27 -27.07 4.75
C ASN A 432 4.30 -26.26 3.94
N GLU A 433 4.44 -24.96 4.16
CA GLU A 433 5.49 -24.16 3.52
C GLU A 433 6.81 -24.37 4.29
N GLY A 434 7.90 -24.67 3.57
CA GLY A 434 9.19 -24.92 4.18
C GLY A 434 9.63 -23.71 5.00
N ILE A 435 9.77 -23.90 6.32
CA ILE A 435 10.22 -22.87 7.26
C ILE A 435 11.62 -22.44 6.85
N LYS A 436 11.79 -21.18 6.45
CA LYS A 436 13.11 -20.63 6.17
C LYS A 436 13.74 -20.10 7.45
N VAL A 437 15.06 -20.20 7.53
CA VAL A 437 15.83 -19.57 8.63
C VAL A 437 15.65 -18.05 8.63
N GLU A 438 15.43 -17.45 7.46
CA GLU A 438 15.07 -16.03 7.28
C GLU A 438 13.80 -15.66 8.05
N ASP A 439 12.77 -16.51 8.01
CA ASP A 439 11.50 -16.26 8.70
C ASP A 439 11.67 -16.36 10.22
N LEU A 440 12.50 -17.31 10.69
CA LEU A 440 12.84 -17.44 12.11
C LEU A 440 13.62 -16.23 12.62
N LEU A 441 14.59 -15.74 11.85
CA LEU A 441 15.37 -14.55 12.20
C LEU A 441 14.46 -13.32 12.28
N PHE A 442 13.56 -13.14 11.31
CA PHE A 442 12.60 -12.04 11.30
C PHE A 442 11.70 -12.06 12.55
N ILE A 443 11.20 -13.22 12.95
CA ILE A 443 10.39 -13.34 14.18
C ILE A 443 11.21 -12.93 15.41
N VAL A 444 12.47 -13.36 15.53
CA VAL A 444 13.36 -12.98 16.64
C VAL A 444 13.63 -11.47 16.64
N ASP A 445 13.98 -10.89 15.49
CA ASP A 445 14.26 -9.45 15.37
C ASP A 445 13.02 -8.62 15.75
N THR A 446 11.83 -9.05 15.29
CA THR A 446 10.58 -8.36 15.62
C THR A 446 10.25 -8.45 17.11
N MET A 447 10.52 -9.59 17.76
CA MET A 447 10.37 -9.71 19.22
C MET A 447 11.33 -8.79 19.97
N LEU A 448 12.59 -8.69 19.52
CA LEU A 448 13.59 -7.84 20.15
C LEU A 448 13.20 -6.37 20.09
N GLU A 449 12.73 -5.90 18.92
CA GLU A 449 12.30 -4.52 18.71
C GLU A 449 11.10 -4.15 19.60
N GLU A 450 10.13 -5.05 19.75
CA GLU A 450 8.94 -4.83 20.58
C GLU A 450 9.24 -4.87 22.08
N VAL A 451 10.12 -5.78 22.53
CA VAL A 451 10.57 -5.83 23.93
C VAL A 451 11.35 -4.56 24.29
N GLU A 452 12.17 -4.03 23.37
CA GLU A 452 12.90 -2.78 23.57
C GLU A 452 11.97 -1.55 23.65
N ASN A 453 10.82 -1.58 22.96
CA ASN A 453 9.82 -0.50 23.01
C ASN A 453 8.94 -0.51 24.28
N LYS A 454 8.70 -1.68 24.91
CA LYS A 454 7.83 -1.75 26.11
C LYS A 454 8.39 -1.07 27.36
N GLU A 455 9.69 -0.82 27.45
CA GLU A 455 10.26 -0.10 28.59
C GLU A 455 9.94 1.41 28.61
N LYS A 456 9.35 1.98 27.55
CA LYS A 456 9.13 3.43 27.43
C LYS A 456 7.68 3.93 27.61
N ASP A 457 6.67 3.07 27.51
CA ASP A 457 5.26 3.49 27.55
C ASP A 457 4.45 2.81 28.67
N SER A 458 4.56 3.33 29.90
CA SER A 458 3.75 2.90 31.06
C SER A 458 2.27 3.33 30.99
N ASN A 459 1.82 3.96 29.91
CA ASN A 459 0.47 4.52 29.76
C ASN A 459 -0.42 3.78 28.74
N MET A 460 -0.03 2.58 28.30
CA MET A 460 -0.83 1.79 27.36
C MET A 460 -2.21 1.47 27.96
N PRO A 461 -3.33 1.96 27.38
CA PRO A 461 -4.66 1.64 27.86
C PRO A 461 -4.91 0.13 27.77
N HIS A 462 -5.59 -0.41 28.79
CA HIS A 462 -5.93 -1.83 28.91
C HIS A 462 -6.46 -2.40 27.58
N PHE A 463 -5.99 -3.59 27.18
CA PHE A 463 -6.33 -4.25 25.91
C PHE A 463 -7.83 -4.24 25.60
N GLN A 464 -8.66 -4.40 26.63
CA GLN A 464 -10.11 -4.38 26.51
C GLN A 464 -10.66 -3.01 26.06
N THR A 465 -10.05 -1.91 26.49
CA THR A 465 -10.38 -0.54 26.07
C THR A 465 -10.00 -0.34 24.60
N LEU A 466 -8.81 -0.77 24.18
CA LEU A 466 -8.38 -0.70 22.78
C LEU A 466 -9.29 -1.53 21.88
N GLN A 467 -9.61 -2.76 22.30
CA GLN A 467 -10.54 -3.62 21.55
C GLN A 467 -11.95 -3.00 21.47
N ALA A 468 -12.42 -2.34 22.53
CA ALA A 468 -13.70 -1.61 22.51
C ALA A 468 -13.67 -0.41 21.56
N ILE A 469 -12.58 0.36 21.55
CA ILE A 469 -12.39 1.49 20.62
C ILE A 469 -12.35 1.00 19.17
N VAL A 470 -11.57 -0.05 18.88
CA VAL A 470 -11.50 -0.67 17.54
C VAL A 470 -12.87 -1.17 17.10
N SER A 471 -13.59 -1.86 17.99
CA SER A 471 -14.95 -2.34 17.71
C SER A 471 -15.94 -1.20 17.47
N HIS A 472 -15.78 -0.07 18.18
CA HIS A 472 -16.59 1.13 17.99
C HIS A 472 -16.38 1.72 16.59
N PHE A 473 -15.13 1.89 16.15
CA PHE A 473 -14.83 2.39 14.80
C PHE A 473 -15.27 1.42 13.69
N GLN A 474 -15.13 0.11 13.90
CA GLN A 474 -15.64 -0.89 12.95
C GLN A 474 -17.16 -0.83 12.79
N LYS A 475 -17.91 -0.58 13.87
CA LYS A 475 -19.37 -0.37 13.80
C LYS A 475 -19.75 0.99 13.23
N LEU A 476 -19.03 2.06 13.59
CA LEU A 476 -19.32 3.42 13.11
C LEU A 476 -19.18 3.53 11.58
N PHE A 477 -18.20 2.80 11.02
CA PHE A 477 -17.91 2.82 9.59
C PHE A 477 -18.41 1.58 8.83
N ASP A 478 -19.09 0.62 9.48
CA ASP A 478 -19.54 -0.65 8.89
C ASP A 478 -18.42 -1.45 8.19
N VAL A 479 -17.28 -1.64 8.87
CA VAL A 479 -16.10 -2.33 8.32
C VAL A 479 -15.71 -3.55 9.16
N PRO A 480 -15.53 -4.75 8.56
CA PRO A 480 -15.17 -5.96 9.30
C PRO A 480 -13.73 -6.02 9.80
N SER A 481 -12.84 -5.14 9.31
CA SER A 481 -11.40 -5.15 9.64
C SER A 481 -10.88 -3.74 9.92
N LEU A 482 -9.93 -3.60 10.85
CA LEU A 482 -9.28 -2.32 11.17
C LEU A 482 -8.69 -1.63 9.94
N ASN A 483 -8.08 -2.40 9.03
CA ASN A 483 -7.50 -1.89 7.78
C ASN A 483 -8.51 -1.21 6.85
N GLY A 484 -9.81 -1.49 6.98
CA GLY A 484 -10.83 -0.84 6.18
C GLY A 484 -11.43 0.42 6.83
N VAL A 485 -11.15 0.67 8.12
CA VAL A 485 -11.63 1.88 8.83
C VAL A 485 -11.06 3.13 8.18
N TYR A 486 -9.74 3.16 7.91
CA TYR A 486 -9.08 4.30 7.28
C TYR A 486 -9.58 4.58 5.84
N PRO A 487 -9.66 3.58 4.94
CA PRO A 487 -10.30 3.75 3.63
C PRO A 487 -11.73 4.28 3.73
N ARG A 488 -12.54 3.74 4.64
CA ARG A 488 -13.94 4.15 4.78
C ARG A 488 -14.07 5.56 5.34
N MET A 489 -13.22 5.94 6.29
CA MET A 489 -13.12 7.30 6.81
C MET A 489 -12.76 8.30 5.70
N ASN A 490 -11.75 8.00 4.88
CA ASN A 490 -11.38 8.84 3.74
C ASN A 490 -12.51 8.95 2.71
N GLU A 491 -13.26 7.86 2.46
CA GLU A 491 -14.44 7.90 1.61
C GLU A 491 -15.52 8.84 2.17
N VAL A 492 -15.81 8.77 3.48
CA VAL A 492 -16.76 9.67 4.16
C VAL A 492 -16.31 11.14 4.03
N TYR A 493 -15.04 11.44 4.27
CA TYR A 493 -14.52 12.81 4.09
C TYR A 493 -14.60 13.29 2.65
N THR A 494 -14.32 12.43 1.68
CA THR A 494 -14.42 12.75 0.25
C THR A 494 -15.86 13.03 -0.14
N ARG A 495 -16.81 12.17 0.25
CA ARG A 495 -18.24 12.33 -0.01
C ARG A 495 -18.82 13.57 0.66
N LEU A 496 -18.38 13.90 1.88
CA LEU A 496 -18.75 15.14 2.57
C LEU A 496 -18.26 16.37 1.79
N GLY A 497 -17.04 16.33 1.26
CA GLY A 497 -16.50 17.37 0.39
C GLY A 497 -17.30 17.55 -0.91
N GLU A 498 -17.64 16.45 -1.58
CA GLU A 498 -18.50 16.44 -2.77
C GLU A 498 -19.88 17.04 -2.47
N MET A 499 -20.51 16.62 -1.37
CA MET A 499 -21.82 17.14 -0.94
C MET A 499 -21.77 18.63 -0.64
N ASN A 500 -20.78 19.11 0.12
CA ASN A 500 -20.63 20.53 0.40
C ASN A 500 -20.39 21.36 -0.86
N ASN A 501 -19.65 20.83 -1.84
CA ASN A 501 -19.47 21.48 -3.13
C ASN A 501 -20.77 21.53 -3.94
N ALA A 502 -21.54 20.44 -3.97
CA ALA A 502 -22.85 20.40 -4.62
C ALA A 502 -23.83 21.38 -3.98
N VAL A 503 -23.85 21.46 -2.64
CA VAL A 503 -24.68 22.42 -1.89
C VAL A 503 -24.31 23.86 -2.26
N ARG A 504 -23.01 24.20 -2.28
CA ARG A 504 -22.55 25.54 -2.69
C ARG A 504 -22.93 25.85 -4.14
N ASN A 505 -22.72 24.93 -5.08
CA ASN A 505 -23.11 25.12 -6.48
C ASN A 505 -24.61 25.35 -6.63
N LEU A 506 -25.43 24.62 -5.86
CA LEU A 506 -26.88 24.81 -5.84
C LEU A 506 -27.29 26.14 -5.18
N GLN A 507 -26.58 26.60 -4.14
CA GLN A 507 -26.79 27.92 -3.54
C GLN A 507 -26.46 29.04 -4.53
N GLU A 508 -25.35 28.92 -5.26
CA GLU A 508 -24.94 29.89 -6.30
C GLU A 508 -25.95 29.93 -7.46
N LEU A 509 -26.40 28.77 -7.97
CA LEU A 509 -27.37 28.69 -9.07
C LEU A 509 -28.75 29.26 -8.69
N LEU A 510 -29.13 29.13 -7.42
CA LEU A 510 -30.42 29.60 -6.89
C LEU A 510 -30.33 30.98 -6.22
N GLU A 511 -29.16 31.63 -6.27
CA GLU A 511 -28.88 32.92 -5.63
C GLU A 511 -29.27 32.96 -4.13
N LEU A 512 -29.11 31.83 -3.45
CA LEU A 512 -29.34 31.72 -2.01
C LEU A 512 -28.09 32.18 -1.24
N ASP A 513 -28.27 32.89 -0.12
CA ASP A 513 -27.14 33.26 0.73
C ASP A 513 -26.39 32.01 1.20
N SER A 514 -25.06 32.09 1.26
CA SER A 514 -24.15 31.03 1.73
C SER A 514 -24.49 30.50 3.12
N SER A 515 -25.19 31.29 3.93
CA SER A 515 -25.69 30.92 5.27
C SER A 515 -27.00 30.12 5.27
N SER A 516 -27.61 29.91 4.09
CA SER A 516 -28.91 29.23 3.96
C SER A 516 -28.82 27.77 4.37
N SER A 517 -29.70 27.33 5.27
CA SER A 517 -29.75 25.94 5.71
C SER A 517 -30.04 24.97 4.55
N LEU A 518 -29.51 23.74 4.66
CA LEU A 518 -29.74 22.68 3.66
C LEU A 518 -31.24 22.41 3.40
N CYS A 519 -32.07 22.55 4.43
CA CYS A 519 -33.53 22.41 4.33
C CYS A 519 -34.15 23.47 3.41
N VAL A 520 -33.71 24.73 3.53
CA VAL A 520 -34.18 25.82 2.66
C VAL A 520 -33.78 25.56 1.22
N LEU A 521 -32.54 25.16 0.96
CA LEU A 521 -32.06 24.81 -0.38
C LEU A 521 -32.89 23.70 -1.02
N VAL A 522 -33.10 22.59 -0.31
CA VAL A 522 -33.93 21.48 -0.79
C VAL A 522 -35.37 21.92 -1.05
N SER A 523 -35.92 22.78 -0.19
CA SER A 523 -37.28 23.31 -0.39
C SER A 523 -37.40 24.22 -1.62
N THR A 524 -36.37 25.02 -1.93
CA THR A 524 -36.32 25.90 -3.11
C THR A 524 -36.17 25.08 -4.38
N VAL A 525 -35.26 24.10 -4.40
CA VAL A 525 -35.14 23.13 -5.50
C VAL A 525 -36.49 22.41 -5.72
N GLY A 526 -37.13 21.95 -4.64
CA GLY A 526 -38.44 21.29 -4.73
C GLY A 526 -39.57 22.19 -5.25
N LYS A 527 -39.54 23.50 -4.96
CA LYS A 527 -40.47 24.48 -5.55
C LYS A 527 -40.19 24.68 -7.05
N LEU A 528 -38.92 24.80 -7.44
CA LEU A 528 -38.52 24.95 -8.84
C LEU A 528 -38.93 23.72 -9.67
N CYS A 529 -38.68 22.51 -9.16
CA CYS A 529 -39.12 21.28 -9.80
C CYS A 529 -40.65 21.22 -9.96
N ARG A 530 -41.42 21.72 -8.98
CA ARG A 530 -42.88 21.81 -9.10
C ARG A 530 -43.32 22.79 -10.18
N LEU A 531 -42.73 23.99 -10.22
CA LEU A 531 -43.06 25.01 -11.23
C LEU A 531 -42.75 24.53 -12.65
N ILE A 532 -41.58 23.89 -12.85
CA ILE A 532 -41.22 23.32 -14.16
C ILE A 532 -42.17 22.18 -14.52
N ASN A 533 -42.51 21.30 -13.57
CA ASN A 533 -43.45 20.22 -13.84
C ASN A 533 -44.87 20.73 -14.12
N GLU A 534 -45.32 21.79 -13.45
CA GLU A 534 -46.62 22.42 -13.69
C GLU A 534 -46.65 23.07 -15.09
N ASP A 535 -45.62 23.83 -15.47
CA ASP A 535 -45.50 24.44 -16.81
C ASP A 535 -45.41 23.39 -17.93
N VAL A 536 -44.58 22.35 -17.74
CA VAL A 536 -44.50 21.23 -18.69
C VAL A 536 -45.84 20.49 -18.77
N ASN A 537 -46.53 20.28 -17.66
CA ASN A 537 -47.83 19.62 -17.66
C ASN A 537 -48.89 20.49 -18.36
N GLU A 538 -48.88 21.82 -18.16
CA GLU A 538 -49.75 22.75 -18.89
C GLU A 538 -49.47 22.74 -20.40
N GLN A 539 -48.19 22.76 -20.81
CA GLN A 539 -47.80 22.66 -22.22
C GLN A 539 -48.22 21.33 -22.83
N VAL A 540 -48.05 20.22 -22.10
CA VAL A 540 -48.50 18.90 -22.53
C VAL A 540 -50.02 18.86 -22.67
N MET A 541 -50.77 19.46 -21.73
CA MET A 541 -52.24 19.58 -21.82
C MET A 541 -52.70 20.44 -23.00
N GLN A 542 -51.98 21.51 -23.34
CA GLN A 542 -52.27 22.34 -24.51
C GLN A 542 -52.05 21.58 -25.82
N VAL A 543 -51.01 20.75 -25.91
CA VAL A 543 -50.66 20.00 -27.12
C VAL A 543 -51.53 18.77 -27.30
N LEU A 544 -51.76 17.99 -26.24
CA LEU A 544 -52.46 16.71 -26.30
C LEU A 544 -53.98 16.83 -26.10
N GLY A 545 -54.48 18.00 -25.65
CA GLY A 545 -55.88 18.17 -25.29
C GLY A 545 -56.22 17.50 -23.94
N PRO A 546 -57.50 17.57 -23.50
CA PRO A 546 -57.92 17.06 -22.20
C PRO A 546 -57.69 15.54 -22.06
N GLU A 547 -57.37 15.11 -20.83
CA GLU A 547 -56.91 13.80 -20.31
C GLU A 547 -57.61 12.50 -20.76
N ASP A 548 -58.50 12.54 -21.74
CA ASP A 548 -59.09 11.32 -22.29
C ASP A 548 -58.05 10.57 -23.14
N LEU A 549 -57.68 9.37 -22.67
CA LEU A 549 -56.72 8.48 -23.31
C LEU A 549 -57.13 8.17 -24.77
N GLN A 550 -58.44 8.13 -25.06
CA GLN A 550 -58.96 8.00 -26.43
C GLN A 550 -58.67 9.24 -27.28
N SER A 551 -58.81 10.44 -26.71
CA SER A 551 -58.48 11.71 -27.39
C SER A 551 -56.98 11.81 -27.69
N ILE A 552 -56.12 11.33 -26.78
CA ILE A 552 -54.66 11.23 -26.98
C ILE A 552 -54.33 10.21 -28.09
N ILE A 553 -54.95 9.03 -28.07
CA ILE A 553 -54.76 8.01 -29.13
C ILE A 553 -55.19 8.58 -30.48
N TYR A 554 -56.37 9.18 -30.57
CA TYR A 554 -56.88 9.75 -31.82
C TYR A 554 -55.98 10.89 -32.32
N LYS A 555 -55.45 11.74 -31.44
CA LYS A 555 -54.48 12.79 -31.80
C LYS A 555 -53.14 12.24 -32.25
N LEU A 556 -52.66 11.14 -31.65
CA LEU A 556 -51.44 10.46 -32.06
C LEU A 556 -51.63 9.72 -33.40
N GLU A 557 -52.76 9.06 -33.62
CA GLU A 557 -53.13 8.45 -34.91
C GLU A 557 -53.27 9.52 -36.01
N GLU A 558 -53.92 10.65 -35.72
CA GLU A 558 -54.01 11.80 -36.62
C GLU A 558 -52.61 12.35 -36.93
N HIS A 559 -51.70 12.39 -35.96
CA HIS A 559 -50.31 12.77 -36.18
C HIS A 559 -49.53 11.72 -37.01
N GLU A 560 -49.76 10.42 -36.82
CA GLU A 560 -49.13 9.38 -37.64
C GLU A 560 -49.61 9.39 -39.11
N GLU A 561 -50.85 9.78 -39.39
CA GLU A 561 -51.33 9.94 -40.77
C GLU A 561 -50.94 11.29 -41.38
N PHE A 562 -51.07 12.38 -40.61
CA PHE A 562 -50.81 13.73 -41.10
C PHE A 562 -49.33 14.01 -41.26
N PHE A 563 -48.49 13.62 -40.29
CA PHE A 563 -47.09 14.03 -40.28
C PHE A 563 -46.30 13.51 -41.48
N PRO A 564 -46.44 12.24 -41.94
CA PRO A 564 -45.78 11.78 -43.16
C PRO A 564 -46.25 12.52 -44.42
N ALA A 565 -47.57 12.79 -44.53
CA ALA A 565 -48.12 13.53 -45.66
C ALA A 565 -47.65 15.00 -45.65
N PHE A 566 -47.66 15.64 -44.49
CA PHE A 566 -47.17 16.99 -44.28
C PHE A 566 -45.67 17.08 -44.54
N GLN A 567 -44.87 16.13 -44.05
CA GLN A 567 -43.44 16.07 -44.28
C GLN A 567 -43.12 15.86 -45.76
N ALA A 568 -43.82 14.96 -46.46
CA ALA A 568 -43.66 14.77 -47.90
C ALA A 568 -43.99 16.06 -48.67
N PHE A 569 -45.14 16.68 -48.39
CA PHE A 569 -45.54 17.95 -48.99
C PHE A 569 -44.54 19.08 -48.73
N THR A 570 -44.02 19.16 -47.50
CA THR A 570 -43.05 20.17 -47.08
C THR A 570 -41.72 19.99 -47.79
N ASN A 571 -41.25 18.74 -47.93
CA ASN A 571 -40.04 18.43 -48.67
C ASN A 571 -40.19 18.77 -50.16
N ASP A 572 -41.33 18.42 -50.77
CA ASP A 572 -41.64 18.82 -52.15
C ASP A 572 -41.63 20.35 -52.29
N LEU A 573 -42.15 21.08 -51.30
CA LEU A 573 -42.17 22.54 -51.33
C LEU A 573 -40.78 23.16 -51.14
N LEU A 574 -39.94 22.59 -50.28
CA LEU A 574 -38.54 22.97 -50.09
C LEU A 574 -37.75 22.73 -51.38
N GLU A 575 -37.98 21.61 -52.07
CA GLU A 575 -37.33 21.28 -53.34
C GLU A 575 -37.78 22.20 -54.48
N ILE A 576 -39.08 22.48 -54.60
CA ILE A 576 -39.63 23.38 -55.64
C ILE A 576 -39.18 24.83 -55.43
N LEU A 577 -39.06 25.28 -54.18
CA LEU A 577 -38.65 26.65 -53.85
C LEU A 577 -37.14 26.84 -53.73
N GLU A 578 -36.36 25.76 -53.74
CA GLU A 578 -34.90 25.75 -53.49
C GLU A 578 -34.53 26.38 -52.14
N ILE A 579 -35.16 25.90 -51.06
CA ILE A 579 -34.99 26.44 -49.70
C ILE A 579 -34.65 25.31 -48.73
N ASP A 580 -33.71 25.55 -47.83
CA ASP A 580 -33.25 24.57 -46.84
C ASP A 580 -33.95 24.70 -45.47
N ASP A 581 -34.71 25.77 -45.26
CA ASP A 581 -35.32 26.12 -43.98
C ASP A 581 -36.85 26.18 -44.05
N LEU A 582 -37.51 25.50 -43.11
CA LEU A 582 -38.96 25.44 -42.97
C LEU A 582 -39.56 26.85 -42.80
N ASP A 583 -38.88 27.71 -42.03
CA ASP A 583 -39.33 29.08 -41.74
C ASP A 583 -39.25 29.99 -42.98
N ALA A 584 -38.50 29.59 -44.01
CA ALA A 584 -38.32 30.36 -45.24
C ALA A 584 -39.35 30.03 -46.34
N ILE A 585 -40.17 28.98 -46.16
CA ILE A 585 -41.25 28.60 -47.08
C ILE A 585 -42.25 29.75 -47.30
N VAL A 586 -42.85 30.27 -46.22
CA VAL A 586 -43.88 31.31 -46.30
C VAL A 586 -43.33 32.61 -46.92
N PRO A 587 -42.13 33.11 -46.52
CA PRO A 587 -41.47 34.23 -47.18
C PRO A 587 -41.26 34.04 -48.69
N ALA A 588 -40.87 32.84 -49.14
CA ALA A 588 -40.58 32.60 -50.54
C ALA A 588 -41.82 32.47 -51.41
N VAL A 589 -42.88 31.82 -50.92
CA VAL A 589 -44.18 31.81 -51.60
C VAL A 589 -44.73 33.22 -51.73
N LYS A 590 -44.57 34.07 -50.70
CA LYS A 590 -44.93 35.49 -50.79
C LYS A 590 -44.12 36.23 -51.85
N LYS A 591 -42.82 35.95 -51.99
CA LYS A 591 -41.98 36.54 -53.05
C LYS A 591 -42.44 36.11 -54.46
N LEU A 592 -42.76 34.83 -54.66
CA LEU A 592 -43.26 34.33 -55.96
C LEU A 592 -44.62 34.96 -56.34
N LYS A 593 -45.53 35.13 -55.38
CA LYS A 593 -46.84 35.77 -55.60
C LYS A 593 -46.72 37.24 -56.04
N VAL A 594 -45.68 37.94 -55.60
CA VAL A 594 -45.41 39.33 -56.00
C VAL A 594 -44.81 39.40 -57.41
N LEU A 595 -44.18 38.33 -57.91
CA LEU A 595 -43.61 38.25 -59.27
C LEU A 595 -44.62 37.78 -60.33
N SER A 596 -45.80 37.29 -59.93
CA SER A 596 -46.84 36.76 -60.83
C SER A 596 -47.97 37.75 -61.17
N TYR A 597 -47.82 39.02 -60.81
CA TYR A 597 -48.65 40.16 -61.24
C TYR A 597 -47.74 41.19 -61.89
#